data_AF-A0A0W0YUS5-F1
#
_entry.id   AF-A0A0W0YUS5-F1
#
_cell.length_a   1.000
_cell.length_b   1.000
_cell.length_c   1.000
_cell.angle_alpha   90.00
_cell.angle_beta   90.00
_cell.angle_gamma   90.00
#
_symmetry.space_group_name_H-M   'P 1'
#
loop_
_entity.id
_entity.type
_entity.pdbx_description
1 polymer ?
#
loop_
_entity_poly.entity_id
_entity_poly.type
_entity_poly.pdbx_seq_one_letter_code
_entity_poly.pdbx_strand_id
1 'polypeptide(L)'
;MSKLRKLAYFLDKPKLVKTGNDSYQIDKRTYTPTQNKAIHHIDLNLCTDPHIRLSLEAQMLFGLRREESMKFVVSEAWHGDCLHIKPSWTKGGIGRLLKITNEEQMKWLSKVWQQMKRGESLIPTERTYKQHLGHYQQQARLMGVCKLHGLRHAYAQRRYTELTKEFASLKVGLICPIAGGKPTKELNREEKQIDKQARSIISRELGHSRLNITKIYCG
;
A
#
# COMPACT_ATOMS: atom_id res chain seq x y z
N MET A 1 19.97 -11.39 15.32
CA MET A 1 19.71 -11.42 16.78
C MET A 1 18.34 -11.94 17.20
N SER A 2 17.21 -11.43 16.70
CA SER A 2 15.87 -11.85 17.18
C SER A 2 15.59 -13.36 17.06
N LYS A 3 15.91 -13.97 15.91
CA LYS A 3 15.74 -15.42 15.70
C LYS A 3 16.62 -16.26 16.61
N LEU A 4 17.88 -15.87 16.80
CA LEU A 4 18.83 -16.56 17.69
C LEU A 4 18.40 -16.46 19.16
N ARG A 5 17.92 -15.30 19.61
CA ARG A 5 17.33 -15.15 20.96
C ARG A 5 16.08 -16.01 21.13
N LYS A 6 15.24 -16.12 20.10
CA LYS A 6 14.05 -16.97 20.15
C LYS A 6 14.40 -18.46 20.19
N LEU A 7 15.44 -18.87 19.46
CA LEU A 7 16.00 -20.22 19.54
C LEU A 7 16.58 -20.49 20.94
N ALA A 8 17.40 -19.60 21.48
CA ALA A 8 17.96 -19.71 22.83
C ALA A 8 16.87 -19.83 23.91
N TYR A 9 15.75 -19.12 23.74
CA TYR A 9 14.56 -19.27 24.59
C TYR A 9 13.93 -20.66 24.45
N PHE A 10 13.75 -21.19 23.23
CA PHE A 10 13.16 -22.52 23.02
C PHE A 10 14.05 -23.66 23.52
N LEU A 11 15.37 -23.45 23.57
CA LEU A 11 16.32 -24.41 24.10
C LEU A 11 16.50 -24.32 25.63
N ASP A 12 15.69 -23.49 26.31
CA ASP A 12 15.82 -23.17 27.73
C ASP A 12 17.24 -22.70 28.14
N LYS A 13 17.91 -22.04 27.21
CA LYS A 13 19.27 -21.50 27.38
C LYS A 13 19.32 -20.02 27.02
N PRO A 14 18.54 -19.15 27.71
CA PRO A 14 18.40 -17.74 27.35
C PRO A 14 19.72 -16.95 27.42
N LYS A 15 20.72 -17.44 28.17
CA LYS A 15 22.06 -16.83 28.28
C LYS A 15 22.97 -17.06 27.07
N LEU A 16 22.62 -17.96 26.14
CA LEU A 16 23.42 -18.20 24.92
C LEU A 16 23.54 -16.97 24.03
N VAL A 17 22.56 -16.07 24.10
CA VAL A 17 22.52 -14.85 23.32
C VAL A 17 22.18 -13.70 24.26
N LYS A 18 23.07 -12.71 24.37
CA LYS A 18 22.87 -11.54 25.22
C LYS A 18 21.54 -10.84 24.85
N THR A 19 20.85 -10.36 25.87
CA THR A 19 19.49 -9.82 25.78
C THR A 19 19.42 -8.53 24.97
N GLY A 20 20.42 -7.66 25.12
CA GLY A 20 20.54 -6.39 24.40
C GLY A 20 21.22 -6.52 23.04
N ASN A 21 20.84 -5.67 22.10
CA ASN A 21 21.63 -5.46 20.87
C ASN A 21 22.94 -4.70 21.17
N ASP A 22 22.91 -3.83 22.19
CA ASP A 22 24.03 -2.98 22.60
C ASP A 22 25.28 -3.80 22.94
N SER A 23 25.09 -4.99 23.53
CA SER A 23 26.18 -5.93 23.84
C SER A 23 26.87 -6.55 22.62
N TYR A 24 26.32 -6.31 21.43
CA TYR A 24 26.84 -6.73 20.13
C TYR A 24 27.15 -5.53 19.23
N GLN A 25 27.07 -4.30 19.75
CA GLN A 25 27.24 -3.06 18.97
C GLN A 25 26.29 -3.00 17.77
N ILE A 26 25.10 -3.58 17.92
CA ILE A 26 24.05 -3.52 16.89
C ILE A 26 23.10 -2.38 17.27
N ASP A 27 22.90 -1.44 16.37
CA ASP A 27 21.98 -0.34 16.65
C ASP A 27 20.53 -0.81 16.85
N LYS A 28 19.79 -0.03 17.64
CA LYS A 28 18.35 -0.22 17.79
C LYS A 28 17.66 0.17 16.48
N ARG A 29 16.72 -0.67 16.05
CA ARG A 29 15.97 -0.42 14.82
C ARG A 29 14.99 0.74 15.03
N THR A 30 15.19 1.83 14.29
CA THR A 30 14.22 2.93 14.22
C THR A 30 13.09 2.59 13.25
N TYR A 31 11.85 2.64 13.71
CA TYR A 31 10.66 2.36 12.91
C TYR A 31 9.96 3.61 12.38
N THR A 32 10.47 4.80 12.73
CA THR A 32 10.03 6.06 12.13
C THR A 32 10.66 6.19 10.74
N PRO A 33 9.87 6.30 9.65
CA PRO A 33 10.43 6.53 8.33
C PRO A 33 11.04 7.93 8.27
N THR A 34 12.24 8.04 7.72
CA THR A 34 12.94 9.31 7.53
C THR A 34 12.97 9.74 6.06
N GLN A 35 12.65 8.83 5.14
CA GLN A 35 12.71 9.06 3.69
C GLN A 35 11.34 8.78 3.07
N ASN A 36 10.92 9.67 2.17
CA ASN A 36 9.75 9.42 1.32
C ASN A 36 10.07 8.30 0.32
N LYS A 37 9.18 7.30 0.24
CA LYS A 37 9.28 6.16 -0.68
C LYS A 37 8.24 6.21 -1.79
N ALA A 38 7.45 7.28 -1.86
CA ALA A 38 6.43 7.44 -2.87
C ALA A 38 7.04 7.46 -4.28
N ILE A 39 6.42 6.68 -5.18
CA ILE A 39 6.71 6.71 -6.61
C ILE A 39 5.46 7.28 -7.26
N HIS A 40 5.52 8.54 -7.67
CA HIS A 40 4.37 9.26 -8.22
C HIS A 40 4.16 9.00 -9.72
N HIS A 41 5.22 8.62 -10.42
CA HIS A 41 5.19 8.41 -11.86
C HIS A 41 6.03 7.18 -12.23
N ILE A 42 5.49 6.37 -13.13
CA ILE A 42 6.18 5.30 -13.84
C ILE A 42 5.70 5.33 -15.30
N ASP A 43 6.58 5.03 -16.24
CA ASP A 43 6.17 4.92 -17.64
C ASP A 43 5.55 3.54 -17.90
N LEU A 44 4.22 3.49 -17.89
CA LEU A 44 3.46 2.26 -18.13
C LEU A 44 3.55 1.75 -19.58
N ASN A 45 3.99 2.58 -20.53
CA ASN A 45 4.16 2.16 -21.92
C ASN A 45 5.28 1.13 -22.07
N LEU A 46 6.29 1.20 -21.19
CA LEU A 46 7.40 0.24 -21.13
C LEU A 46 6.98 -1.14 -20.58
N CYS A 47 5.81 -1.26 -19.94
CA CYS A 47 5.29 -2.55 -19.49
C CYS A 47 4.64 -3.27 -20.67
N THR A 48 5.24 -4.36 -21.16
CA THR A 48 4.73 -5.05 -22.36
C THR A 48 3.59 -6.03 -22.07
N ASP A 49 3.45 -6.48 -20.82
CA ASP A 49 2.38 -7.39 -20.41
C ASP A 49 1.13 -6.60 -19.94
N PRO A 50 -0.04 -6.80 -20.57
CA PRO A 50 -1.24 -6.02 -20.26
C PRO A 50 -1.81 -6.31 -18.87
N HIS A 51 -1.73 -7.56 -18.40
CA HIS A 51 -2.23 -7.95 -17.07
C HIS A 51 -1.39 -7.32 -15.94
N ILE A 52 -0.07 -7.27 -16.13
CA ILE A 52 0.84 -6.59 -15.21
C ILE A 52 0.61 -5.07 -15.26
N ARG A 53 0.38 -4.49 -16.45
CA ARG A 53 0.03 -3.07 -16.58
C ARG A 53 -1.23 -2.73 -15.79
N LEU A 54 -2.31 -3.51 -15.94
CA LEU A 54 -3.53 -3.36 -15.13
C LEU A 54 -3.23 -3.48 -13.62
N SER A 55 -2.37 -4.42 -13.23
CA SER A 55 -1.98 -4.59 -11.83
C SER A 55 -1.18 -3.40 -11.27
N LEU A 56 -0.36 -2.73 -12.09
CA LEU A 56 0.37 -1.52 -11.70
C LEU A 56 -0.57 -0.32 -11.56
N GLU A 57 -1.48 -0.16 -12.52
CA GLU A 57 -2.54 0.86 -12.48
C GLU A 57 -3.40 0.71 -11.22
N ALA A 58 -3.80 -0.50 -10.85
CA ALA A 58 -4.55 -0.76 -9.62
C ALA A 58 -3.79 -0.35 -8.34
N GLN A 59 -2.46 -0.53 -8.32
CA GLN A 59 -1.62 -0.08 -7.21
C GLN A 59 -1.55 1.45 -7.12
N MET A 60 -1.54 2.14 -8.25
CA MET A 60 -1.52 3.61 -8.34
C MET A 60 -2.87 4.23 -7.96
N LEU A 61 -3.96 3.65 -8.48
CA LEU A 61 -5.31 4.21 -8.39
C LEU A 61 -6.00 3.91 -7.06
N PHE A 62 -5.85 2.69 -6.55
CA PHE A 62 -6.53 2.22 -5.34
C PHE A 62 -5.58 1.90 -4.19
N GLY A 63 -4.28 2.09 -4.42
CA GLY A 63 -3.26 1.77 -3.43
C GLY A 63 -3.21 0.30 -3.08
N LEU A 64 -3.65 -0.64 -3.94
CA LEU A 64 -3.61 -2.08 -3.65
C LEU A 64 -2.17 -2.56 -3.40
N ARG A 65 -2.01 -3.67 -2.65
CA ARG A 65 -0.70 -4.35 -2.57
C ARG A 65 -0.47 -5.06 -3.89
N ARG A 66 0.79 -5.27 -4.28
CA ARG A 66 1.16 -6.04 -5.48
C ARG A 66 0.40 -7.38 -5.61
N GLU A 67 0.28 -8.13 -4.53
CA GLU A 67 -0.46 -9.40 -4.54
C GLU A 67 -1.97 -9.19 -4.68
N GLU A 68 -2.52 -8.20 -3.97
CA GLU A 68 -3.94 -7.84 -4.06
C GLU A 68 -4.31 -7.40 -5.48
N SER A 69 -3.45 -6.62 -6.14
CA SER A 69 -3.69 -6.18 -7.51
C SER A 69 -3.68 -7.34 -8.50
N MET A 70 -2.75 -8.29 -8.37
CA MET A 70 -2.69 -9.47 -9.24
C MET A 70 -3.91 -10.38 -9.06
N LYS A 71 -4.33 -10.61 -7.81
CA LYS A 71 -5.48 -11.47 -7.49
C LYS A 71 -6.83 -10.79 -7.73
N PHE A 72 -6.85 -9.54 -8.17
CA PHE A 72 -8.06 -8.76 -8.34
C PHE A 72 -8.97 -9.38 -9.42
N VAL A 73 -10.24 -9.61 -9.07
CA VAL A 73 -11.29 -10.09 -9.98
C VAL A 73 -12.36 -9.01 -10.06
N VAL A 74 -12.45 -8.32 -11.20
CA VAL A 74 -13.33 -7.14 -11.34
C VAL A 74 -14.81 -7.49 -11.12
N SER A 75 -15.26 -8.64 -11.64
CA SER A 75 -16.65 -9.10 -11.52
C SER A 75 -17.09 -9.45 -10.10
N GLU A 76 -16.14 -9.60 -9.19
CA GLU A 76 -16.42 -9.88 -7.78
C GLU A 76 -16.18 -8.67 -6.89
N ALA A 77 -15.20 -7.83 -7.26
CA ALA A 77 -14.80 -6.69 -6.47
C ALA A 77 -15.69 -5.47 -6.70
N TRP A 78 -16.13 -5.20 -7.93
CA TRP A 78 -16.77 -3.93 -8.27
C TRP A 78 -18.29 -3.96 -8.02
N HIS A 79 -18.75 -3.09 -7.12
CA HIS A 79 -20.16 -2.92 -6.75
C HIS A 79 -20.52 -1.44 -6.67
N GLY A 80 -21.21 -0.92 -7.68
CA GLY A 80 -21.64 0.49 -7.72
C GLY A 80 -20.46 1.46 -7.59
N ASP A 81 -20.44 2.22 -6.49
CA ASP A 81 -19.43 3.22 -6.15
C ASP A 81 -18.29 2.68 -5.27
N CYS A 82 -18.21 1.36 -5.06
CA CYS A 82 -17.23 0.73 -4.16
C CYS A 82 -16.55 -0.51 -4.75
N LEU A 83 -15.37 -0.82 -4.22
CA LEU A 83 -14.65 -2.09 -4.40
C LEU A 83 -14.64 -2.91 -3.11
N HIS A 84 -15.07 -4.16 -3.22
CA HIS A 84 -15.01 -5.17 -2.18
C HIS A 84 -13.72 -5.99 -2.32
N ILE A 85 -12.72 -5.67 -1.51
CA ILE A 85 -11.45 -6.42 -1.50
C ILE A 85 -11.58 -7.63 -0.57
N LYS A 86 -11.52 -8.84 -1.15
CA LYS A 86 -11.70 -10.08 -0.41
C LYS A 86 -10.53 -10.37 0.54
N PRO A 87 -10.78 -10.91 1.75
CA PRO A 87 -9.74 -11.40 2.67
C PRO A 87 -8.71 -12.33 2.03
N SER A 88 -9.14 -13.24 1.14
CA SER A 88 -8.27 -14.22 0.47
C SER A 88 -7.24 -13.61 -0.48
N TRP A 89 -7.42 -12.34 -0.86
CA TRP A 89 -6.48 -11.60 -1.72
C TRP A 89 -5.45 -10.82 -0.91
N THR A 90 -5.71 -10.56 0.38
CA THR A 90 -4.93 -9.64 1.19
C THR A 90 -3.96 -10.37 2.11
N LYS A 91 -2.85 -9.68 2.41
CA LYS A 91 -1.91 -10.16 3.42
C LYS A 91 -2.59 -10.14 4.78
N GLY A 92 -2.69 -11.31 5.41
CA GLY A 92 -3.25 -11.46 6.75
C GLY A 92 -4.78 -11.46 6.82
N GLY A 93 -5.48 -11.62 5.69
CA GLY A 93 -6.93 -11.87 5.69
C GLY A 93 -7.80 -10.67 6.03
N ILE A 94 -7.29 -9.44 5.90
CA ILE A 94 -8.06 -8.23 6.19
C ILE A 94 -8.78 -7.78 4.91
N GLY A 95 -10.04 -8.17 4.76
CA GLY A 95 -10.94 -7.64 3.72
C GLY A 95 -11.37 -6.20 4.01
N ARG A 96 -11.80 -5.46 2.98
CA ARG A 96 -12.21 -4.06 3.13
C ARG A 96 -13.04 -3.56 1.95
N LEU A 97 -13.76 -2.47 2.20
CA LEU A 97 -14.41 -1.66 1.17
C LEU A 97 -13.51 -0.47 0.81
N LEU A 98 -13.35 -0.22 -0.48
CA LEU A 98 -12.72 0.99 -1.01
C LEU A 98 -13.75 1.78 -1.79
N LYS A 99 -13.96 3.04 -1.45
CA LYS A 99 -14.81 3.91 -2.25
C LYS A 99 -14.10 4.27 -3.55
N ILE A 100 -14.88 4.41 -4.61
CA ILE A 100 -14.44 4.99 -5.87
C ILE A 100 -14.63 6.50 -5.74
N THR A 101 -13.54 7.25 -5.86
CA THR A 101 -13.45 8.66 -5.48
C THR A 101 -13.17 9.58 -6.67
N ASN A 102 -12.85 9.04 -7.84
CA ASN A 102 -12.58 9.83 -9.03
C ASN A 102 -12.90 9.06 -10.33
N GLU A 103 -12.95 9.79 -11.44
CA GLU A 103 -13.26 9.23 -12.75
C GLU A 103 -12.17 8.28 -13.28
N GLU A 104 -10.90 8.47 -12.93
CA GLU A 104 -9.81 7.61 -13.40
C GLU A 104 -9.96 6.18 -12.88
N GLN A 105 -10.38 6.03 -11.62
CA GLN A 105 -10.74 4.75 -11.03
C GLN A 105 -11.91 4.09 -11.76
N MET A 106 -12.96 4.84 -12.10
CA MET A 106 -14.10 4.32 -12.87
C MET A 106 -13.69 3.90 -14.29
N LYS A 107 -12.90 4.74 -14.99
CA LYS A 107 -12.36 4.44 -16.33
C LYS A 107 -11.51 3.17 -16.31
N TRP A 108 -10.68 3.00 -15.27
CA TRP A 108 -9.89 1.79 -15.09
C TRP A 108 -10.77 0.55 -14.86
N LEU A 109 -11.81 0.65 -14.03
CA LEU A 109 -12.73 -0.46 -13.80
C LEU A 109 -13.47 -0.89 -15.07
N SER A 110 -13.97 0.08 -15.85
CA SER A 110 -14.57 -0.19 -17.16
C SER A 110 -13.59 -0.85 -18.12
N LYS A 111 -12.34 -0.37 -18.16
CA LYS A 111 -11.26 -0.98 -18.98
C LYS A 111 -11.01 -2.44 -18.58
N VAL A 112 -10.88 -2.73 -17.28
CA VAL A 112 -10.66 -4.10 -16.80
C VAL A 112 -11.88 -4.98 -17.09
N TRP A 113 -13.08 -4.47 -16.90
CA TRP A 113 -14.33 -5.18 -17.20
C TRP A 113 -14.44 -5.60 -18.66
N GLN A 114 -13.96 -4.76 -19.59
CA GLN A 114 -13.94 -5.08 -21.02
C GLN A 114 -12.84 -6.06 -21.41
N GLN A 115 -11.68 -6.02 -20.73
CA GLN A 115 -10.51 -6.83 -21.09
C GLN A 115 -10.48 -8.21 -20.42
N MET A 116 -11.12 -8.36 -19.26
CA MET A 116 -11.09 -9.59 -18.45
C MET A 116 -12.39 -10.36 -18.59
N LYS A 117 -12.32 -11.69 -18.67
CA LYS A 117 -13.53 -12.52 -18.59
C LYS A 117 -14.05 -12.55 -17.15
N ARG A 118 -15.35 -12.78 -17.01
CA ARG A 118 -16.01 -12.88 -15.71
C ARG A 118 -15.36 -13.99 -14.87
N GLY A 119 -15.03 -13.69 -13.62
CA GLY A 119 -14.38 -14.61 -12.68
C GLY A 119 -12.86 -14.72 -12.84
N GLU A 120 -12.26 -14.18 -13.90
CA GLU A 120 -10.80 -14.20 -14.06
C GLU A 120 -10.13 -13.10 -13.23
N SER A 121 -9.01 -13.47 -12.61
CA SER A 121 -8.13 -12.51 -11.94
C SER A 121 -7.19 -11.82 -12.93
N LEU A 122 -6.48 -10.79 -12.49
CA LEU A 122 -5.37 -10.23 -13.28
C LEU A 122 -4.17 -11.19 -13.40
N ILE A 123 -4.18 -12.36 -12.75
CA ILE A 123 -3.28 -13.47 -13.08
C ILE A 123 -3.92 -14.28 -14.22
N PRO A 124 -3.27 -14.37 -15.40
CA PRO A 124 -3.74 -15.20 -16.50
C PRO A 124 -3.88 -16.69 -16.12
N THR A 125 -4.82 -17.39 -16.75
CA THR A 125 -5.15 -18.80 -16.41
C THR A 125 -3.99 -19.77 -16.64
N GLU A 126 -3.08 -19.44 -17.57
CA GLU A 126 -1.89 -20.22 -17.89
C GLU A 126 -0.72 -19.97 -16.91
N ARG A 127 -0.88 -19.08 -15.93
CA ARG A 127 0.18 -18.73 -14.97
C ARG A 127 -0.28 -18.98 -13.54
N THR A 128 0.58 -19.67 -12.78
CA THR A 128 0.48 -19.66 -11.31
C THR A 128 0.85 -18.27 -10.77
N TYR A 129 0.41 -17.98 -9.54
CA TYR A 129 0.82 -16.75 -8.83
C TYR A 129 2.35 -16.58 -8.80
N LYS A 130 3.11 -17.65 -8.57
CA LYS A 130 4.59 -17.60 -8.49
C LYS A 130 5.20 -17.20 -9.84
N GLN A 131 4.71 -17.78 -10.93
CA GLN A 131 5.17 -17.43 -12.29
C GLN A 131 4.81 -15.99 -12.64
N HIS A 132 3.57 -15.58 -12.39
CA HIS A 132 3.12 -14.22 -12.69
C HIS A 132 3.86 -13.18 -11.84
N LEU A 133 4.16 -13.48 -10.57
CA LEU A 133 5.00 -12.63 -9.72
C LEU A 133 6.44 -12.51 -10.26
N GLY A 134 7.02 -13.61 -10.74
CA GLY A 134 8.33 -13.58 -11.39
C GLY A 134 8.33 -12.70 -12.64
N HIS A 135 7.28 -12.82 -13.47
CA HIS A 135 7.11 -12.01 -14.67
C HIS A 135 6.90 -10.53 -14.35
N TYR A 136 6.12 -10.20 -13.32
CA TYR A 136 5.98 -8.83 -12.79
C TYR A 136 7.34 -8.22 -12.43
N GLN A 137 8.21 -8.98 -11.77
CA GLN A 137 9.54 -8.49 -11.40
C GLN A 137 10.43 -8.28 -12.64
N GLN A 138 10.28 -9.13 -13.66
CA GLN A 138 10.96 -8.95 -14.94
C GLN A 138 10.48 -7.69 -15.66
N GLN A 139 9.16 -7.48 -15.78
CA GLN A 139 8.58 -6.28 -16.37
C GLN A 139 9.04 -5.02 -15.63
N ALA A 140 9.02 -5.02 -14.29
CA ALA A 140 9.55 -3.91 -13.49
C ALA A 140 11.02 -3.59 -13.82
N ARG A 141 11.87 -4.62 -14.00
CA ARG A 141 13.26 -4.42 -14.43
C ARG A 141 13.37 -3.85 -15.84
N LEU A 142 12.57 -4.33 -16.78
CA LEU A 142 12.55 -3.82 -18.17
C LEU A 142 12.13 -2.36 -18.23
N MET A 143 11.15 -1.98 -17.41
CA MET A 143 10.71 -0.59 -17.23
C MET A 143 11.73 0.28 -16.47
N GLY A 144 12.83 -0.30 -15.97
CA GLY A 144 13.85 0.42 -15.19
C GLY A 144 13.38 0.84 -13.78
N VAL A 145 12.30 0.25 -13.26
CA VAL A 145 11.70 0.63 -11.97
C VAL A 145 11.92 -0.46 -10.91
N CYS A 146 12.11 -0.03 -9.67
CA CYS A 146 12.21 -0.93 -8.53
C CYS A 146 11.36 -0.43 -7.35
N LYS A 147 11.23 -1.26 -6.31
CA LYS A 147 10.52 -0.88 -5.06
C LYS A 147 9.09 -0.35 -5.28
N LEU A 148 8.36 -0.94 -6.23
CA LEU A 148 7.00 -0.52 -6.64
C LEU A 148 5.93 -0.48 -5.55
N HIS A 149 6.22 -0.98 -4.35
CA HIS A 149 5.42 -0.64 -3.16
C HIS A 149 5.33 0.87 -2.94
N GLY A 150 6.26 1.66 -3.49
CA GLY A 150 6.21 3.12 -3.54
C GLY A 150 4.97 3.69 -4.26
N LEU A 151 4.34 2.96 -5.18
CA LEU A 151 3.07 3.38 -5.78
C LEU A 151 1.96 3.47 -4.71
N ARG A 152 1.93 2.52 -3.78
CA ARG A 152 1.02 2.54 -2.64
C ARG A 152 1.33 3.67 -1.66
N HIS A 153 2.61 4.04 -1.50
CA HIS A 153 2.98 5.25 -0.76
C HIS A 153 2.41 6.50 -1.44
N ALA A 154 2.58 6.63 -2.75
CA ALA A 154 2.04 7.77 -3.51
C ALA A 154 0.50 7.85 -3.41
N TYR A 155 -0.21 6.73 -3.53
CA TYR A 155 -1.66 6.67 -3.30
C TYR A 155 -2.03 7.21 -1.90
N ALA A 156 -1.38 6.71 -0.84
CA ALA A 156 -1.69 7.11 0.53
C ALA A 156 -1.47 8.61 0.77
N GLN A 157 -0.41 9.18 0.19
CA GLN A 157 -0.09 10.60 0.31
C GLN A 157 -1.09 11.47 -0.45
N ARG A 158 -1.44 11.10 -1.69
CA ARG A 158 -2.49 11.77 -2.46
C ARG A 158 -3.83 11.71 -1.72
N ARG A 159 -4.21 10.53 -1.24
CA ARG A 159 -5.46 10.31 -0.52
C ARG A 159 -5.54 11.10 0.79
N TYR A 160 -4.41 11.27 1.47
CA TYR A 160 -4.31 12.15 2.63
C TYR A 160 -4.63 13.60 2.27
N THR A 161 -4.02 14.13 1.22
CA THR A 161 -4.34 15.50 0.75
C THR A 161 -5.81 15.64 0.36
N GLU A 162 -6.37 14.67 -0.36
CA GLU A 162 -7.80 14.66 -0.74
C GLU A 162 -8.73 14.69 0.48
N LEU A 163 -8.54 13.77 1.44
CA LEU A 163 -9.38 13.65 2.63
C LEU A 163 -9.28 14.90 3.51
N THR A 164 -8.06 15.39 3.73
CA THR A 164 -7.87 16.59 4.54
C THR A 164 -8.47 17.83 3.88
N LYS A 165 -8.44 17.91 2.54
CA LYS A 165 -9.14 18.95 1.77
C LYS A 165 -10.66 18.86 1.95
N GLU A 166 -11.21 17.65 1.96
CA GLU A 166 -12.65 17.42 2.14
C GLU A 166 -13.13 17.90 3.52
N PHE A 167 -12.36 17.59 4.56
CA PHE A 167 -12.70 17.90 5.96
C PHE A 167 -12.37 19.34 6.37
N ALA A 168 -11.40 19.99 5.72
CA ALA A 168 -11.01 21.35 6.05
C ALA A 168 -12.09 22.37 5.65
N SER A 169 -12.38 23.30 6.57
CA SER A 169 -13.32 24.40 6.37
C SER A 169 -12.97 25.25 5.13
N LEU A 170 -11.68 25.51 4.91
CA LEU A 170 -11.16 26.31 3.79
C LEU A 170 -10.95 25.50 2.50
N LYS A 171 -11.28 24.20 2.48
CA LYS A 171 -11.07 23.30 1.32
C LYS A 171 -9.64 23.32 0.78
N VAL A 172 -8.66 23.45 1.67
CA VAL A 172 -7.22 23.31 1.39
C VAL A 172 -6.73 22.02 2.03
N GLY A 173 -6.13 21.13 1.22
CA GLY A 173 -5.60 19.85 1.68
C GLY A 173 -4.24 20.02 2.34
N LEU A 174 -3.98 19.23 3.38
CA LEU A 174 -2.68 19.16 4.03
C LEU A 174 -1.72 18.29 3.21
N ILE A 175 -0.46 18.69 3.19
CA ILE A 175 0.64 17.82 2.75
C ILE A 175 1.03 16.96 3.96
N CYS A 176 1.21 15.66 3.76
CA CYS A 176 1.62 14.78 4.86
C CYS A 176 3.08 15.03 5.28
N PRO A 177 3.44 14.84 6.57
CA PRO A 177 4.78 15.10 7.08
C PRO A 177 5.92 14.46 6.25
N ILE A 178 5.77 13.19 5.84
CA ILE A 178 6.83 12.50 5.08
C ILE A 178 7.03 13.07 3.67
N ALA A 179 6.04 13.81 3.15
CA ALA A 179 6.11 14.50 1.87
C ALA A 179 6.49 15.98 2.03
N GLY A 180 7.03 16.39 3.19
CA GLY A 180 7.45 17.77 3.46
C GLY A 180 6.37 18.67 4.06
N GLY A 181 5.23 18.11 4.46
CA GLY A 181 4.21 18.84 5.19
C GLY A 181 4.56 19.11 6.66
N LYS A 182 3.73 19.91 7.34
CA LYS A 182 3.91 20.22 8.77
C LYS A 182 3.95 18.94 9.60
N PRO A 183 4.92 18.76 10.50
CA PRO A 183 4.93 17.63 11.42
C PRO A 183 3.74 17.72 12.39
N THR A 184 3.25 16.56 12.86
CA THR A 184 2.06 16.48 13.74
C THR A 184 2.13 17.38 14.98
N LYS A 185 3.34 17.68 15.47
CA LYS A 185 3.55 18.57 16.63
C LYS A 185 3.17 20.02 16.33
N GLU A 186 3.42 20.48 15.10
CA GLU A 186 3.18 21.84 14.63
C GLU A 186 1.75 22.07 14.11
N LEU A 187 0.97 20.99 13.96
CA LEU A 187 -0.44 21.10 13.60
C LEU A 187 -1.25 21.77 14.72
N ASN A 188 -2.14 22.69 14.33
CA ASN A 188 -3.12 23.29 15.24
C ASN A 188 -4.20 22.27 15.65
N ARG A 189 -5.17 22.67 16.48
CA ARG A 189 -6.20 21.75 17.00
C ARG A 189 -7.10 21.16 15.90
N GLU A 190 -7.56 21.98 14.96
CA GLU A 190 -8.40 21.56 13.83
C GLU A 190 -7.61 20.63 12.89
N GLU A 191 -6.40 21.03 12.50
CA GLU A 191 -5.49 20.25 11.66
C GLU A 191 -5.20 18.87 12.28
N LYS A 192 -5.01 18.78 13.61
CA LYS A 192 -4.81 17.51 14.32
C LYS A 192 -6.02 16.59 14.24
N GLN A 193 -7.23 17.13 14.36
CA GLN A 193 -8.45 16.35 14.24
C GLN A 193 -8.62 15.81 12.81
N ILE A 194 -8.40 16.67 11.81
CA ILE A 194 -8.43 16.33 10.39
C ILE A 194 -7.37 15.28 10.03
N ASP A 195 -6.11 15.46 10.48
CA ASP A 195 -5.01 14.50 10.28
C ASP A 195 -5.37 13.12 10.85
N LYS A 196 -5.88 13.08 12.09
CA LYS A 196 -6.30 11.82 12.74
C LYS A 196 -7.43 11.13 11.97
N GLN A 197 -8.43 11.89 11.52
CA GLN A 197 -9.55 11.36 10.75
C GLN A 197 -9.10 10.81 9.39
N ALA A 198 -8.30 11.58 8.64
CA ALA A 198 -7.76 11.17 7.36
C ALA A 198 -6.90 9.89 7.48
N ARG A 199 -6.00 9.83 8.47
CA ARG A 199 -5.19 8.63 8.73
C ARG A 199 -6.04 7.43 9.13
N SER A 200 -7.13 7.62 9.87
CA SER A 200 -8.04 6.52 10.23
C SER A 200 -8.67 5.89 8.98
N ILE A 201 -9.15 6.72 8.07
CA ILE A 201 -9.72 6.27 6.79
C ILE A 201 -8.66 5.57 5.94
N ILE A 202 -7.48 6.18 5.76
CA ILE A 202 -6.38 5.59 5.00
C ILE A 202 -5.92 4.27 5.63
N SER A 203 -5.87 4.15 6.96
CA SER A 203 -5.53 2.89 7.62
C SER A 203 -6.47 1.78 7.18
N ARG A 204 -7.79 2.06 7.17
CA ARG A 204 -8.81 1.11 6.73
C ARG A 204 -8.72 0.82 5.24
N GLU A 205 -8.59 1.85 4.40
CA GLU A 205 -8.44 1.72 2.93
C GLU A 205 -7.16 0.95 2.55
N LEU A 206 -6.11 1.01 3.37
CA LEU A 206 -4.90 0.23 3.20
C LEU A 206 -4.94 -1.13 3.96
N GLY A 207 -6.09 -1.53 4.50
CA GLY A 207 -6.25 -2.82 5.17
C GLY A 207 -5.27 -3.01 6.34
N HIS A 208 -5.06 -1.95 7.12
CA HIS A 208 -4.25 -1.97 8.34
C HIS A 208 -5.17 -1.86 9.55
N SER A 209 -4.99 -2.76 10.52
CA SER A 209 -5.76 -2.77 11.77
C SER A 209 -5.31 -1.74 12.79
N ARG A 210 -4.20 -1.01 12.53
CA ARG A 210 -3.58 -0.08 13.48
C ARG A 210 -3.23 1.22 12.79
N LEU A 211 -3.73 2.33 13.34
CA LEU A 211 -3.47 3.68 12.84
C LEU A 211 -1.97 3.99 12.71
N ASN A 212 -1.15 3.55 13.67
CA ASN A 212 0.30 3.80 13.68
C ASN A 212 1.03 3.27 12.43
N ILE A 213 0.44 2.32 11.69
CA ILE A 213 1.04 1.83 10.44
C ILE A 213 0.98 2.92 9.35
N THR A 214 0.00 3.83 9.38
CA THR A 214 -0.07 4.96 8.45
C THR A 214 1.13 5.89 8.52
N LYS A 215 1.84 5.92 9.66
CA LYS A 215 3.12 6.64 9.81
C LYS A 215 4.13 6.23 8.73
N ILE A 216 4.12 4.97 8.30
CA ILE A 216 4.99 4.45 7.24
C ILE A 216 4.75 5.16 5.90
N TYR A 217 3.51 5.60 5.67
CA TYR A 217 3.06 6.15 4.40
C TYR A 217 2.99 7.68 4.39
N CYS A 218 2.61 8.28 5.52
CA CYS A 218 2.32 9.71 5.66
C CYS A 218 3.28 10.44 6.62
N GLY A 219 4.13 9.74 7.37
CA GLY A 219 5.04 10.33 8.36
C GLY A 219 4.44 10.50 9.74
#